data_AF-A0A4R4YF65-F1
#
_entry.id   AF-A0A4R4YF65-F1
#
_cell.length_a   1.000
_cell.length_b   1.000
_cell.length_c   1.000
_cell.angle_alpha   90.00
_cell.angle_beta   90.00
_cell.angle_gamma   90.00
#
_symmetry.space_group_name_H-M   'P 1'
#
loop_
_entity.id
_entity.type
_entity.pdbx_description
1 polymer ?
#
loop_
_entity_poly.entity_id
_entity_poly.type
_entity_poly.pdbx_seq_one_letter_code
_entity_poly.pdbx_strand_id
1 'polypeptide(L)'
;DLTPPIRFLPEYDNLYLAHADRSRWSNTPKQLQSLYTQGTLLQDGHPNATWRIPNPAKSQATLEITPLTKLAKKTQSAITPEAQALLTFTNPTADHDIRFLTP
;
A
#
# COMPACT_ATOMS: atom_id res chain seq x y z
N ASP A 1 -9.51 21.81 8.96
CA ASP A 1 -9.36 20.34 8.93
C ASP A 1 -8.29 19.91 7.96
N LEU A 2 -7.50 18.91 8.34
CA LEU A 2 -6.46 18.31 7.51
C LEU A 2 -6.97 16.97 6.96
N THR A 3 -6.78 16.73 5.67
CA THR A 3 -7.07 15.42 5.08
C THR A 3 -6.15 14.37 5.71
N PRO A 4 -6.68 13.24 6.21
CA PRO A 4 -5.85 12.16 6.73
C PRO A 4 -4.83 11.69 5.69
N PRO A 5 -3.58 11.39 6.09
CA PRO A 5 -2.54 11.03 5.14
C PRO A 5 -2.75 9.62 4.58
N ILE A 6 -2.29 9.42 3.34
CA ILE A 6 -2.04 8.08 2.80
C ILE A 6 -0.73 7.57 3.40
N ARG A 7 -0.67 6.28 3.76
CA ARG A 7 0.56 5.64 4.27
C ARG A 7 0.76 4.28 3.64
N PHE A 8 1.97 4.03 3.15
CA PHE A 8 2.41 2.69 2.75
C PHE A 8 3.11 2.02 3.93
N LEU A 9 2.57 0.90 4.37
CA LEU A 9 3.19 0.02 5.34
C LEU A 9 3.95 -1.09 4.61
N PRO A 10 5.15 -1.46 5.06
CA PRO A 10 5.86 -2.62 4.53
C PRO A 10 5.16 -3.92 4.93
N GLU A 11 5.63 -5.02 4.34
CA GLU A 11 5.32 -6.36 4.82
C GLU A 11 5.71 -6.51 6.30
N TYR A 12 4.93 -7.28 7.05
CA TYR A 12 5.17 -7.60 8.45
C TYR A 12 5.26 -6.39 9.37
N ASP A 13 4.57 -5.30 9.04
CA ASP A 13 4.52 -4.12 9.90
C ASP A 13 3.97 -4.47 11.30
N ASN A 14 4.60 -3.91 12.33
CA ASN A 14 4.26 -4.15 13.72
C ASN A 14 2.80 -3.80 14.05
N LEU A 15 2.17 -2.89 13.30
CA LEU A 15 0.75 -2.55 13.47
C LEU A 15 -0.18 -3.77 13.33
N TYR A 16 0.23 -4.79 12.58
CA TYR A 16 -0.51 -6.05 12.45
C TYR A 16 -0.03 -7.14 13.40
N LEU A 17 1.23 -7.11 13.82
CA LEU A 17 1.85 -8.22 14.55
C LEU A 17 1.86 -8.04 16.07
N ALA A 18 1.97 -6.79 16.56
CA ALA A 18 2.18 -6.50 17.97
C ALA A 18 0.91 -6.55 18.84
N HIS A 19 -0.28 -6.60 18.22
CA HIS A 19 -1.56 -6.62 18.94
C HIS A 19 -2.16 -8.03 18.98
N ALA A 20 -2.65 -8.43 20.16
CA ALA A 20 -3.38 -9.69 20.34
C ALA A 20 -4.77 -9.62 19.69
N ASP A 21 -5.48 -8.50 19.87
CA ASP A 21 -6.72 -8.22 19.16
C ASP A 21 -6.43 -7.42 17.87
N ARG A 22 -6.82 -8.01 16.73
CA ARG A 22 -6.58 -7.47 15.39
C ARG A 22 -7.89 -7.24 14.62
N SER A 23 -9.03 -7.34 15.29
CA SER A 23 -10.36 -7.17 14.71
C SER A 23 -10.55 -5.79 14.05
N ARG A 24 -9.85 -4.77 14.55
CA ARG A 24 -9.82 -3.41 13.97
C ARG A 24 -9.30 -3.34 12.53
N TRP A 25 -8.56 -4.35 12.05
CA TRP A 25 -7.94 -4.33 10.73
C TRP A 25 -8.69 -5.16 9.70
N SER A 26 -9.30 -6.27 10.13
CA SER A 26 -10.03 -7.19 9.26
C SER A 26 -10.93 -8.09 10.10
N ASN A 27 -12.11 -8.40 9.56
CA ASN A 27 -13.04 -9.37 10.15
C ASN A 27 -12.76 -10.82 9.73
N THR A 28 -11.83 -11.05 8.80
CA THR A 28 -11.50 -12.40 8.32
C THR A 28 -10.01 -12.73 8.49
N PRO A 29 -9.66 -13.95 8.94
CA PRO A 29 -8.26 -14.38 9.07
C PRO A 29 -7.49 -14.34 7.74
N LYS A 30 -8.14 -14.71 6.63
CA LYS A 30 -7.53 -14.73 5.29
C LYS A 30 -7.12 -13.33 4.83
N GLN A 31 -8.01 -12.35 4.99
CA GLN A 31 -7.70 -10.96 4.64
C GLN A 31 -6.63 -10.41 5.58
N LEU A 32 -6.72 -10.69 6.89
CA LEU A 32 -5.70 -10.27 7.84
C LEU A 32 -4.32 -10.81 7.48
N GLN A 33 -4.24 -12.08 7.06
CA GLN A 33 -3.01 -12.67 6.55
C GLN A 33 -2.45 -11.90 5.36
N SER A 34 -3.28 -11.60 4.36
CA SER A 34 -2.85 -10.83 3.20
C SER A 34 -2.31 -9.44 3.57
N LEU A 35 -2.87 -8.79 4.60
CA LEU A 35 -2.47 -7.45 5.03
C LEU A 35 -1.08 -7.40 5.68
N TYR A 36 -0.63 -8.47 6.34
CA TYR A 36 0.71 -8.49 6.95
C TYR A 36 1.75 -9.24 6.11
N THR A 37 1.36 -10.08 5.15
CA THR A 37 2.32 -10.75 4.24
C THR A 37 2.58 -9.98 2.94
N GLN A 38 1.88 -8.87 2.72
CA GLN A 38 2.12 -7.93 1.62
C GLN A 38 2.29 -6.52 2.19
N GLY A 39 2.86 -5.62 1.41
CA GLY A 39 2.76 -4.20 1.73
C GLY A 39 1.29 -3.78 1.75
N THR A 40 0.90 -2.90 2.67
CA THR A 40 -0.47 -2.37 2.75
C THR A 40 -0.49 -0.86 2.57
N LEU A 41 -1.51 -0.35 1.89
CA LEU A 41 -1.83 1.06 1.80
C LEU A 41 -2.96 1.40 2.77
N LEU A 42 -2.69 2.32 3.68
CA LEU A 42 -3.68 2.88 4.59
C LEU A 42 -4.23 4.21 4.05
N GLN A 43 -5.54 4.35 4.14
CA GLN A 43 -6.24 5.62 4.00
C GLN A 43 -7.03 5.85 5.29
N ASP A 44 -6.78 6.99 5.95
CA ASP A 44 -7.43 7.32 7.23
C ASP A 44 -7.31 6.18 8.27
N GLY A 45 -6.11 5.60 8.36
CA GLY A 45 -5.80 4.51 9.29
C GLY A 45 -6.43 3.15 8.94
N HIS A 46 -7.10 3.00 7.79
CA HIS A 46 -7.73 1.75 7.37
C HIS A 46 -7.09 1.18 6.10
N PRO A 47 -6.90 -0.15 6.01
CA PRO A 47 -6.41 -0.81 4.80
C PRO A 47 -7.36 -0.58 3.62
N ASN A 48 -6.82 -0.09 2.51
CA ASN A 48 -7.59 0.12 1.27
C ASN A 48 -7.00 -0.63 0.06
N ALA A 49 -5.71 -0.95 0.08
CA ALA A 49 -5.04 -1.73 -0.96
C ALA A 49 -3.86 -2.50 -0.39
N THR A 50 -3.41 -3.54 -1.09
CA THR A 50 -2.06 -4.07 -0.93
C THR A 50 -1.15 -3.52 -2.02
N TRP A 51 0.16 -3.63 -1.83
CA TRP A 51 1.14 -3.17 -2.80
C TRP A 51 2.39 -4.04 -2.84
N ARG A 52 3.11 -3.97 -3.96
CA ARG A 52 4.42 -4.59 -4.16
C ARG A 52 5.21 -3.88 -5.25
N ILE A 53 6.52 -4.08 -5.28
CA ILE A 53 7.40 -3.69 -6.38
C ILE A 53 8.01 -4.98 -6.95
N PRO A 54 7.43 -5.57 -8.00
CA PRO A 54 7.93 -6.85 -8.53
C PRO A 54 9.23 -6.64 -9.30
N ASN A 55 10.26 -7.43 -8.94
CA ASN A 55 11.53 -7.56 -9.67
C ASN A 55 12.06 -6.23 -10.25
N PRO A 56 12.37 -5.21 -9.41
CA PRO A 56 12.82 -3.92 -9.90
C PRO A 56 14.11 -4.08 -10.71
N ALA A 57 14.07 -3.69 -11.98
CA ALA A 57 15.28 -3.57 -12.79
C ALA A 57 16.08 -2.35 -12.31
N LYS A 58 17.40 -2.32 -12.55
CA LYS A 58 18.24 -1.17 -12.15
C LYS A 58 17.73 0.17 -12.72
N SER A 59 17.08 0.13 -13.89
CA SER A 59 16.58 1.31 -14.60
C SER A 59 15.07 1.54 -14.47
N GLN A 60 14.29 0.60 -13.94
CA GLN A 60 12.83 0.75 -13.87
C GLN A 60 12.25 0.09 -12.61
N ALA A 61 11.41 0.82 -11.90
CA ALA A 61 10.65 0.34 -10.76
C ALA A 61 9.16 0.65 -10.95
N THR A 62 8.33 -0.40 -10.91
CA THR A 62 6.88 -0.27 -10.98
C THR A 62 6.29 -0.60 -9.62
N LEU A 63 5.54 0.35 -9.03
CA LEU A 63 4.72 0.08 -7.86
C LEU A 63 3.36 -0.43 -8.32
N GLU A 64 3.06 -1.68 -8.01
CA GLU A 64 1.74 -2.26 -8.23
C GLU A 64 0.90 -2.11 -6.97
N ILE A 65 -0.29 -1.55 -7.13
CA ILE A 65 -1.27 -1.30 -6.07
C ILE A 65 -2.51 -2.12 -6.40
N THR A 66 -2.85 -3.10 -5.57
CA THR A 66 -4.02 -3.95 -5.70
C THR A 66 -5.08 -3.52 -4.69
N PRO A 67 -6.15 -2.83 -5.12
CA PRO A 67 -7.16 -2.38 -4.19
C PRO A 67 -7.96 -3.53 -3.57
N LEU A 68 -8.36 -3.39 -2.31
CA LEU A 68 -9.29 -4.34 -1.68
C LEU A 68 -10.70 -4.17 -2.23
N THR A 69 -11.04 -2.96 -2.68
CA THR A 69 -12.28 -2.61 -3.37
C THR A 69 -12.00 -1.57 -4.44
N LYS A 70 -12.92 -1.37 -5.38
CA LYS A 70 -12.73 -0.40 -6.48
C LYS A 70 -12.46 1.02 -5.94
N LEU A 71 -11.30 1.58 -6.26
CA LEU A 71 -10.94 2.96 -5.88
C LEU A 71 -11.58 3.99 -6.81
N ALA A 72 -12.08 5.08 -6.22
CA ALA A 72 -12.46 6.26 -6.98
C ALA A 72 -11.21 6.98 -7.54
N LYS A 73 -11.35 7.68 -8.67
CA LYS A 73 -10.25 8.45 -9.27
C LYS A 73 -9.62 9.45 -8.30
N LYS A 74 -10.44 10.12 -7.48
CA LYS A 74 -9.97 11.05 -6.44
C LYS A 74 -9.04 10.37 -5.43
N THR A 75 -9.36 9.14 -5.04
CA THR A 75 -8.51 8.35 -4.13
C THR A 75 -7.20 7.97 -4.79
N GLN A 76 -7.23 7.52 -6.05
CA GLN A 76 -6.00 7.24 -6.80
C GLN A 76 -5.09 8.47 -6.87
N SER A 77 -5.63 9.65 -7.18
CA SER A 77 -4.87 10.90 -7.19
C SER A 77 -4.28 11.28 -5.83
N ALA A 78 -4.95 10.96 -4.73
CA ALA A 78 -4.43 11.19 -3.38
C ALA A 78 -3.30 10.21 -3.00
N ILE A 79 -3.29 9.02 -3.60
CA ILE A 79 -2.26 7.99 -3.38
C ILE A 79 -0.97 8.31 -4.15
N THR A 80 -1.09 8.86 -5.36
CA THR A 80 0.05 9.07 -6.28
C THR A 80 1.26 9.78 -5.65
N PRO A 81 1.12 10.89 -4.89
CA PRO A 81 2.28 11.56 -4.31
C PRO A 81 3.06 10.69 -3.32
N GLU A 82 2.37 9.96 -2.44
CA GLU A 82 3.00 9.06 -1.47
C GLU A 82 3.63 7.85 -2.18
N ALA A 83 2.99 7.33 -3.23
CA ALA A 83 3.53 6.26 -4.07
C ALA A 83 4.85 6.67 -4.77
N GLN A 84 4.92 7.91 -5.28
CA GLN A 84 6.15 8.47 -5.87
C GLN A 84 7.25 8.63 -4.83
N ALA A 85 6.90 9.09 -3.63
CA ALA A 85 7.85 9.21 -2.53
C ALA A 85 8.42 7.83 -2.13
N LEU A 86 7.58 6.80 -2.07
CA LEU A 86 8.01 5.43 -1.81
C LEU A 86 8.98 4.93 -2.90
N LEU A 87 8.64 5.09 -4.17
CA LEU A 87 9.51 4.68 -5.28
C LEU A 87 10.85 5.45 -5.29
N THR A 88 10.83 6.73 -4.94
CA THR A 88 12.05 7.53 -4.77
C THR A 88 12.91 7.02 -3.64
N PHE A 89 12.29 6.61 -2.53
CA PHE A 89 13.00 6.05 -1.38
C PHE A 89 13.62 4.68 -1.69
N THR A 90 12.87 3.77 -2.32
CA THR A 90 13.32 2.38 -2.56
C THR A 90 14.17 2.23 -3.81
N ASN A 91 13.94 3.05 -4.84
CA ASN A 91 14.56 2.94 -6.16
C ASN A 91 14.95 4.32 -6.71
N PRO A 92 15.84 5.07 -6.02
CA PRO A 92 16.11 6.49 -6.30
C PRO A 92 16.68 6.79 -7.70
N THR A 93 17.28 5.80 -8.37
CA THR A 93 17.93 5.96 -9.68
C THR A 93 17.15 5.34 -10.84
N ALA A 94 15.98 4.75 -10.57
CA ALA A 94 15.17 4.08 -11.57
C ALA A 94 14.08 5.02 -12.11
N ASP A 95 13.63 4.78 -13.33
CA ASP A 95 12.39 5.35 -13.82
C ASP A 95 11.20 4.74 -13.07
N HIS A 96 10.27 5.58 -12.63
CA HIS A 96 9.15 5.19 -11.78
C HIS A 96 7.86 5.04 -12.58
N ASP A 97 7.14 3.95 -12.32
CA ASP A 97 5.78 3.72 -12.82
C ASP A 97 4.87 3.30 -11.68
N ILE A 98 3.59 3.69 -11.73
CA ILE A 98 2.58 3.36 -10.73
C ILE A 98 1.39 2.72 -11.43
N ARG A 99 1.03 1.50 -11.03
CA ARG A 99 -0.07 0.74 -11.63
C ARG A 99 -1.11 0.38 -10.60
N PHE A 100 -2.34 0.84 -10.82
CA PHE A 100 -3.51 0.36 -10.09
C PHE A 100 -4.05 -0.89 -10.79
N LEU A 101 -4.00 -2.02 -10.11
CA LEU A 101 -4.53 -3.29 -10.59
C LEU A 101 -6.03 -3.39 -10.30
N THR A 102 -6.69 -4.41 -10.87
CA THR A 102 -8.07 -4.76 -10.52
C THR A 102 -8.10 -5.47 -9.16
N PRO A 103 -9.13 -5.21 -8.32
CA PRO A 103 -9.38 -5.98 -7.09
C PRO A 103 -9.57 -7.48 -7.36
#